data_AF-A0A973Q4P5-F1
#
_entry.id   AF-A0A973Q4P5-F1
#
_cell.length_a   1.000
_cell.length_b   1.000
_cell.length_c   1.000
_cell.angle_alpha   90.00
_cell.angle_beta   90.00
_cell.angle_gamma   90.00
#
_symmetry.space_group_name_H-M   'P 1'
#
loop_
_entity.id
_entity.type
_entity.pdbx_description
1 polymer ?
#
loop_
_entity_poly.entity_id
_entity_poly.type
_entity_poly.pdbx_seq_one_letter_code
_entity_poly.pdbx_strand_id
1 'polypeptide(L)'
;MTAPRRPALRVALFGLTVTLAGYALLGAWLAGNAYARQRSFDHDRAHSELAVGTVLEDADGVGAEVDVRWSDEAGHTRVQRFAPIDRTWAYPKDARFLVEYDPTEKNPTGHPYDWHEDRDGTPDTDDLVGSAVAAGIVAAVLCAAWARRGMAFRLASRRPGRPMTAEVRLGERAQTFPWRSATTLWLVLDDRHWQRVMWHPALEDHPGRFPVTVHGTRTAVAVLPDGTRPVPVGRLRHREPARTTFADLRTVRGDLRDSFVVPAGTLVRPAHAWWRQAWPATAFGAVLGFAAGFLTADGTLLAV
;
A
#
# COMPACT_ATOMS: atom_id res chain seq x y z
N MET A 1 -36.49 -10.10 12.09
CA MET A 1 -35.47 -10.71 11.21
C MET A 1 -34.11 -10.13 11.55
N THR A 2 -33.25 -10.94 12.16
CA THR A 2 -31.92 -10.54 12.64
C THR A 2 -30.91 -10.61 11.49
N ALA A 3 -30.19 -9.52 11.22
CA ALA A 3 -29.12 -9.48 10.23
C ALA A 3 -27.74 -9.71 10.91
N PRO A 4 -27.10 -10.88 10.73
CA PRO A 4 -25.73 -11.11 11.17
C PRO A 4 -24.76 -10.61 10.10
N ARG A 5 -24.49 -9.30 10.05
CA ARG A 5 -23.45 -8.71 9.16
C ARG A 5 -22.36 -7.92 9.88
N ARG A 6 -22.44 -7.82 11.21
CA ARG A 6 -21.50 -7.06 12.06
C ARG A 6 -20.07 -7.65 12.19
N PRO A 7 -19.83 -8.97 12.16
CA PRO A 7 -18.47 -9.49 12.31
C PRO A 7 -17.66 -9.43 11.00
N ALA A 8 -18.27 -9.70 9.85
CA ALA A 8 -17.56 -9.79 8.56
C ALA A 8 -16.87 -8.48 8.15
N LEU A 9 -17.50 -7.32 8.35
CA LEU A 9 -16.89 -6.02 8.06
C LEU A 9 -15.69 -5.71 8.97
N ARG A 10 -15.79 -6.07 10.25
CA ARG A 10 -14.71 -5.86 11.22
C ARG A 10 -13.50 -6.73 10.89
N VAL A 11 -13.75 -7.98 10.49
CA VAL A 11 -12.72 -8.92 10.03
C VAL A 11 -12.08 -8.43 8.73
N ALA A 12 -12.88 -7.94 7.76
CA ALA A 12 -12.35 -7.40 6.51
C ALA A 12 -11.48 -6.14 6.72
N LEU A 13 -11.92 -5.22 7.58
CA LEU A 13 -11.14 -4.03 7.92
C LEU A 13 -9.85 -4.38 8.68
N PHE A 14 -9.92 -5.35 9.60
CA PHE A 14 -8.75 -5.85 10.30
C PHE A 14 -7.76 -6.51 9.34
N GLY A 15 -8.24 -7.38 8.45
CA GLY A 15 -7.45 -8.00 7.40
C GLY A 15 -6.74 -6.95 6.53
N LEU A 16 -7.48 -5.97 6.03
CA LEU A 16 -6.91 -4.86 5.25
C LEU A 16 -5.80 -4.12 6.01
N THR A 17 -6.02 -3.81 7.29
CA THR A 17 -5.00 -3.12 8.10
C THR A 17 -3.76 -3.98 8.35
N VAL A 18 -3.93 -5.28 8.59
CA VAL A 18 -2.80 -6.21 8.77
C VAL A 18 -2.01 -6.34 7.48
N THR A 19 -2.68 -6.46 6.34
CA THR A 19 -2.02 -6.54 5.02
C THR A 19 -1.25 -5.26 4.71
N LEU A 20 -1.83 -4.08 4.95
CA LEU A 20 -1.13 -2.80 4.75
C LEU A 20 0.08 -2.65 5.68
N ALA A 21 -0.04 -3.07 6.95
CA ALA A 21 1.08 -3.07 7.88
C ALA A 21 2.20 -4.03 7.45
N GLY A 22 1.85 -5.22 6.95
CA GLY A 22 2.79 -6.18 6.40
C GLY A 22 3.58 -5.63 5.22
N TYR A 23 2.90 -4.98 4.27
CA TYR A 23 3.58 -4.32 3.14
C TYR A 23 4.51 -3.19 3.59
N ALA A 24 4.10 -2.39 4.58
CA ALA A 24 4.94 -1.33 5.12
C ALA A 24 6.22 -1.88 5.80
N LEU A 25 6.10 -2.97 6.56
CA LEU A 25 7.25 -3.62 7.19
C LEU A 25 8.18 -4.26 6.16
N LEU A 26 7.63 -4.91 5.12
CA LEU A 26 8.41 -5.47 4.03
C LEU A 26 9.17 -4.37 3.27
N GLY A 27 8.52 -3.26 2.96
CA GLY A 27 9.16 -2.10 2.32
C GLY A 27 10.27 -1.50 3.18
N ALA A 28 10.05 -1.36 4.49
CA ALA A 28 11.07 -0.88 5.43
C ALA A 28 12.27 -1.84 5.52
N TRP A 29 12.03 -3.15 5.51
CA TRP A 29 13.08 -4.16 5.51
C TRP A 29 13.90 -4.14 4.22
N LEU A 30 13.24 -4.06 3.05
CA LEU A 30 13.90 -3.95 1.75
C LEU A 30 14.77 -2.69 1.67
N ALA A 31 14.25 -1.53 2.11
CA ALA A 31 15.01 -0.29 2.14
C ALA A 31 16.21 -0.36 3.10
N GLY A 32 16.04 -0.98 4.27
CA GLY A 32 17.14 -1.19 5.22
C GLY A 32 18.24 -2.09 4.66
N ASN A 33 17.88 -3.18 3.98
CA ASN A 33 18.84 -4.06 3.32
C ASN A 33 19.57 -3.39 2.17
N ALA A 34 18.87 -2.61 1.35
CA ALA A 34 19.50 -1.85 0.28
C ALA A 34 20.50 -0.83 0.83
N TYR A 35 20.12 -0.08 1.86
CA TYR A 35 21.02 0.87 2.51
C TYR A 35 22.24 0.17 3.13
N ALA A 36 22.06 -0.97 3.80
CA ALA A 36 23.17 -1.73 4.37
C ALA A 36 24.12 -2.24 3.29
N ARG A 37 23.58 -2.68 2.15
CA ARG A 37 24.35 -3.15 0.99
C ARG A 37 25.11 -2.03 0.30
N GLN A 38 24.48 -0.87 0.13
CA GLN A 38 25.15 0.29 -0.44
C GLN A 38 26.30 0.78 0.46
N ARG A 39 26.07 0.77 1.79
CA ARG A 39 27.11 1.09 2.76
C ARG A 39 28.26 0.09 2.76
N SER A 40 28.00 -1.19 2.52
CA SER A 40 29.10 -2.17 2.37
C SER A 40 29.88 -1.89 1.09
N PHE A 41 29.21 -1.66 -0.05
CA PHE A 41 29.90 -1.29 -1.28
C PHE A 41 30.73 0.00 -1.16
N ASP A 42 30.22 1.02 -0.48
CA ASP A 42 30.96 2.26 -0.23
C ASP A 42 32.18 2.02 0.67
N HIS A 43 32.06 1.13 1.65
CA HIS A 43 33.17 0.74 2.52
C HIS A 43 34.24 -0.02 1.74
N ASP A 44 33.84 -1.02 0.96
CA ASP A 44 34.70 -1.82 0.10
C ASP A 44 35.43 -0.90 -0.91
N ARG A 45 34.72 0.02 -1.56
CA ARG A 45 35.30 0.97 -2.54
C ARG A 45 36.31 1.95 -1.91
N ALA A 46 36.14 2.28 -0.64
CA ALA A 46 37.01 3.23 0.06
C ALA A 46 38.27 2.57 0.64
N HIS A 47 38.24 1.27 0.89
CA HIS A 47 39.32 0.55 1.58
C HIS A 47 39.92 -0.58 0.75
N SER A 48 39.46 -0.84 -0.48
CA SER A 48 40.01 -1.92 -1.27
C SER A 48 41.38 -1.62 -1.88
N GLU A 49 42.22 -2.66 -1.88
CA GLU A 49 43.52 -2.69 -2.54
C GLU A 49 43.60 -3.87 -3.52
N LEU A 50 44.58 -3.80 -4.42
CA LEU A 50 44.81 -4.83 -5.45
C LEU A 50 46.10 -5.59 -5.17
N ALA A 51 45.99 -6.91 -5.07
CA ALA A 51 47.10 -7.86 -5.05
C ALA A 51 47.15 -8.68 -6.34
N VAL A 52 48.32 -9.19 -6.70
CA VAL A 52 48.46 -10.13 -7.82
C VAL A 52 48.27 -11.55 -7.30
N GLY A 53 47.21 -12.21 -7.77
CA GLY A 53 46.96 -13.64 -7.56
C GLY A 53 47.62 -14.49 -8.65
N THR A 54 48.02 -15.70 -8.28
CA THR A 54 48.58 -16.71 -9.17
C THR A 54 47.81 -18.02 -9.03
N VAL A 55 47.34 -18.56 -10.15
CA VAL A 55 46.59 -19.83 -10.21
C VAL A 55 47.51 -21.00 -9.89
N LEU A 56 47.08 -21.89 -8.99
CA LEU A 56 47.91 -23.01 -8.52
C LEU A 56 47.85 -24.25 -9.41
N GLU A 57 46.69 -24.52 -10.00
CA GLU A 57 46.40 -25.69 -10.82
C GLU A 57 45.52 -25.29 -12.00
N ASP A 58 45.65 -26.02 -13.11
CA ASP A 58 44.84 -25.78 -14.30
C ASP A 58 43.35 -26.00 -13.97
N ALA A 59 42.53 -24.99 -14.23
CA ALA A 59 41.09 -25.06 -14.09
C ALA A 59 40.43 -25.09 -15.48
N ASP A 60 40.17 -26.32 -15.92
CA ASP A 60 39.56 -26.61 -17.21
C ASP A 60 38.03 -26.63 -17.09
N GLY A 61 37.39 -25.47 -17.28
CA GLY A 61 36.00 -25.40 -17.72
C GLY A 61 34.93 -24.96 -16.70
N VAL A 62 33.75 -24.79 -17.28
CA VAL A 62 32.52 -24.19 -16.73
C VAL A 62 32.25 -24.60 -15.28
N GLY A 63 32.50 -23.68 -14.35
CA GLY A 63 32.10 -23.82 -12.95
C GLY A 63 33.09 -24.55 -12.04
N ALA A 64 34.29 -24.92 -12.53
CA ALA A 64 35.37 -25.36 -11.66
C ALA A 64 35.90 -24.17 -10.84
N GLU A 65 35.89 -24.31 -9.51
CA GLU A 65 36.51 -23.32 -8.64
C GLU A 65 38.04 -23.32 -8.83
N VAL A 66 38.66 -22.14 -8.81
CA VAL A 66 40.10 -21.95 -9.05
C VAL A 66 40.81 -21.67 -7.73
N ASP A 67 41.82 -22.46 -7.38
CA ASP A 67 42.66 -22.22 -6.21
C ASP A 67 43.80 -21.25 -6.55
N VAL A 68 43.87 -20.15 -5.81
CA VAL A 68 44.70 -18.99 -6.17
C VAL A 68 45.49 -18.52 -4.97
N ARG A 69 46.79 -18.37 -5.20
CA ARG A 69 47.74 -17.83 -4.23
C ARG A 69 47.94 -16.35 -4.46
N TRP A 70 47.78 -15.55 -3.42
CA TRP A 70 48.02 -14.10 -3.45
C TRP A 70 48.68 -13.67 -2.13
N SER A 71 49.26 -12.47 -2.09
CA SER A 71 49.87 -11.92 -0.87
C SER A 71 49.24 -10.57 -0.54
N ASP A 72 48.95 -10.35 0.75
CA ASP A 72 48.49 -9.04 1.25
C ASP A 72 49.66 -8.05 1.39
N GLU A 73 49.36 -6.77 1.63
CA GLU A 73 50.37 -5.69 1.81
C GLU A 73 51.35 -6.01 2.95
N ALA A 74 50.89 -6.72 3.98
CA ALA A 74 51.72 -7.18 5.09
C ALA A 74 52.64 -8.37 4.72
N GLY A 75 52.56 -8.86 3.49
CA GLY A 75 53.38 -9.94 2.95
C GLY A 75 52.91 -11.35 3.33
N HIS A 76 51.72 -11.50 3.93
CA HIS A 76 51.19 -12.82 4.23
C HIS A 76 50.63 -13.47 2.97
N THR A 77 51.14 -14.67 2.67
CA THR A 77 50.66 -15.47 1.55
C THR A 77 49.36 -16.16 1.92
N ARG A 78 48.34 -16.02 1.07
CA ARG A 78 47.02 -16.61 1.22
C ARG A 78 46.74 -17.52 0.03
N VAL A 79 46.05 -18.62 0.29
CA VAL A 79 45.48 -19.48 -0.75
C VAL A 79 43.98 -19.46 -0.55
N GLN A 80 43.28 -19.00 -1.57
CA GLN A 80 41.83 -18.88 -1.55
C GLN A 80 41.26 -19.43 -2.84
N ARG A 81 40.06 -19.96 -2.71
CA ARG A 81 39.32 -20.53 -3.81
C ARG A 81 38.34 -19.51 -4.38
N PHE A 82 38.34 -19.36 -5.69
CA PHE A 82 37.52 -18.39 -6.40
C PHE A 82 36.61 -19.07 -7.42
N ALA A 83 35.39 -18.54 -7.56
CA ALA A 83 34.58 -18.85 -8.72
C ALA A 83 35.19 -18.15 -9.96
N PRO A 84 35.22 -18.80 -11.13
CA PRO A 84 35.63 -18.16 -12.38
C PRO A 84 34.81 -16.90 -12.65
N ILE A 85 35.47 -15.79 -13.00
CA ILE A 85 34.81 -14.52 -13.40
C ILE A 85 33.95 -14.77 -14.65
N ASP A 86 34.51 -15.49 -15.62
CA ASP A 86 33.80 -15.97 -16.80
C ASP A 86 33.84 -17.51 -16.86
N ARG A 87 32.67 -18.11 -17.07
CA ARG A 87 32.50 -19.56 -17.26
C ARG A 87 33.10 -20.06 -18.58
N THR A 88 33.33 -19.18 -19.55
CA THR A 88 33.95 -19.52 -20.83
C THR A 88 35.47 -19.38 -20.86
N TRP A 89 36.09 -18.83 -19.81
CA TRP A 89 37.54 -18.61 -19.77
C TRP A 89 38.28 -19.77 -19.08
N ALA A 90 39.38 -20.24 -19.68
CA ALA A 90 40.26 -21.23 -19.07
C ALA A 90 41.29 -20.55 -18.17
N TYR A 91 41.54 -21.10 -16.98
CA TYR A 91 42.51 -20.58 -16.02
C TYR A 91 43.71 -21.51 -15.94
N PRO A 92 44.75 -21.29 -16.78
CA PRO A 92 45.92 -22.14 -16.72
C PRO A 92 46.70 -21.89 -15.44
N LYS A 93 47.42 -22.91 -14.99
CA LYS A 93 48.37 -22.83 -13.90
C LYS A 93 49.38 -21.70 -14.14
N ASP A 94 49.74 -21.03 -13.06
CA ASP A 94 50.61 -19.85 -13.03
C ASP A 94 50.04 -18.62 -13.75
N ALA A 95 48.79 -18.66 -14.23
CA ALA A 95 48.10 -17.47 -14.70
C ALA A 95 48.00 -16.43 -13.58
N ARG A 96 48.18 -15.18 -13.96
CA ARG A 96 48.09 -14.05 -13.05
C ARG A 96 46.78 -13.32 -13.27
N PHE A 97 46.09 -12.99 -12.19
CA PHE A 97 44.96 -12.08 -12.23
C PHE A 97 44.90 -11.26 -10.94
N LEU A 98 44.20 -10.14 -11.00
CA LEU A 98 44.13 -9.20 -9.88
C LEU A 98 43.12 -9.71 -8.84
N VAL A 99 43.52 -9.67 -7.57
CA VAL A 99 42.70 -10.00 -6.42
C VAL A 99 42.49 -8.71 -5.63
N GLU A 100 41.24 -8.32 -5.47
CA GLU A 100 40.83 -7.20 -4.65
C GLU A 100 40.60 -7.66 -3.20
N TYR A 101 41.10 -6.92 -2.22
CA TYR A 101 40.92 -7.23 -0.79
C TYR A 101 40.88 -5.95 0.05
N ASP A 102 40.32 -6.03 1.26
CA ASP A 102 40.34 -4.93 2.25
C ASP A 102 41.48 -5.16 3.27
N PRO A 103 42.53 -4.32 3.29
CA PRO A 103 43.67 -4.45 4.21
C PRO A 103 43.30 -4.14 5.67
N THR A 104 42.14 -3.52 5.92
CA THR A 104 41.68 -3.18 7.28
C THR A 104 40.99 -4.35 7.99
N GLU A 105 40.63 -5.41 7.27
CA GLU A 105 40.10 -6.63 7.84
C GLU A 105 41.15 -7.37 8.68
N LYS A 106 40.74 -7.98 9.80
CA LYS A 106 41.65 -8.78 10.63
C LYS A 106 42.16 -10.04 9.93
N ASN A 107 41.38 -10.56 8.98
CA ASN A 107 41.69 -11.72 8.16
C ASN A 107 41.22 -11.43 6.74
N PRO A 108 41.98 -10.65 5.95
CA PRO A 108 41.54 -10.22 4.64
C PRO A 108 41.21 -11.41 3.75
N THR A 109 39.99 -11.36 3.20
CA THR A 109 39.57 -12.24 2.11
C THR A 109 39.70 -11.50 0.79
N GLY A 110 40.27 -12.17 -0.20
CA GLY A 110 40.35 -11.66 -1.55
C GLY A 110 39.05 -11.92 -2.31
N HIS A 111 38.86 -11.18 -3.39
CA HIS A 111 37.84 -11.34 -4.40
C HIS A 111 38.48 -11.16 -5.78
N PRO A 112 38.07 -11.89 -6.82
CA PRO A 112 38.59 -11.65 -8.17
C PRO A 112 38.22 -10.23 -8.59
N TYR A 113 39.19 -9.45 -9.04
CA TYR A 113 38.93 -8.11 -9.57
C TYR A 113 38.29 -8.24 -10.95
N ASP A 114 36.99 -8.00 -11.03
CA ASP A 114 36.29 -7.89 -12.31
C ASP A 114 36.37 -6.43 -12.80
N TRP A 115 37.05 -6.22 -13.92
CA TRP A 115 37.17 -4.91 -14.57
C TRP A 115 36.00 -4.65 -15.54
N HIS A 116 35.24 -5.68 -15.88
CA HIS A 116 34.11 -5.64 -16.80
C HIS A 116 32.76 -5.45 -16.12
N GLU A 117 32.65 -5.75 -14.82
CA GLU A 117 31.57 -5.20 -14.01
C GLU A 117 31.75 -3.69 -13.98
N ASP A 118 31.01 -3.00 -14.84
CA ASP A 118 30.78 -1.56 -14.74
C ASP A 118 30.47 -1.27 -13.27
N ARG A 119 31.47 -0.76 -12.54
CA ARG A 119 31.37 -0.33 -11.13
C ARG A 119 30.43 0.86 -10.92
N ASP A 120 29.77 1.27 -12.01
CA ASP A 120 28.72 2.28 -12.12
C ASP A 120 27.34 1.65 -12.34
N GLY A 121 27.26 0.33 -12.53
CA GLY A 121 26.04 -0.46 -12.48
C GLY A 121 25.52 -0.52 -11.06
N THR A 122 25.02 0.61 -10.55
CA THR A 122 24.01 0.60 -9.50
C THR A 122 22.94 -0.33 -10.04
N PRO A 123 22.78 -1.55 -9.50
CA PRO A 123 21.76 -2.44 -10.02
C PRO A 123 20.44 -1.68 -9.86
N ASP A 124 19.50 -1.84 -10.79
CA ASP A 124 18.14 -1.28 -10.84
C ASP A 124 17.35 -1.36 -9.49
N THR A 125 17.92 -2.03 -8.49
CA THR A 125 17.68 -1.87 -7.05
C THR A 125 17.34 -0.44 -6.60
N ASP A 126 17.98 0.61 -7.13
CA ASP A 126 17.67 1.99 -6.71
C ASP A 126 16.23 2.40 -7.04
N ASP A 127 15.70 1.95 -8.18
CA ASP A 127 14.31 2.20 -8.59
C ASP A 127 13.33 1.32 -7.80
N LEU A 128 13.70 0.08 -7.48
CA LEU A 128 12.89 -0.81 -6.63
C LEU A 128 12.82 -0.30 -5.18
N VAL A 129 13.93 0.21 -4.65
CA VAL A 129 14.03 0.76 -3.29
C VAL A 129 13.31 2.11 -3.22
N GLY A 130 13.52 2.97 -4.21
CA GLY A 130 12.82 4.25 -4.32
C GLY A 130 11.30 4.07 -4.37
N SER A 131 10.82 3.12 -5.17
CA SER A 131 9.39 2.79 -5.26
C SER A 131 8.85 2.15 -3.97
N ALA A 132 9.61 1.26 -3.32
CA ALA A 132 9.21 0.66 -2.03
C ALA A 132 9.11 1.72 -0.91
N VAL A 133 10.07 2.66 -0.83
CA VAL A 133 10.04 3.77 0.14
C VAL A 133 8.86 4.69 -0.14
N ALA A 134 8.63 5.07 -1.39
CA ALA A 134 7.49 5.90 -1.77
C ALA A 134 6.15 5.24 -1.41
N ALA A 135 6.00 3.94 -1.69
CA ALA A 135 4.82 3.16 -1.32
C ALA A 135 4.64 3.11 0.21
N GLY A 136 5.72 2.90 0.97
CA GLY A 136 5.71 2.94 2.43
C GLY A 136 5.25 4.28 3.00
N ILE A 137 5.74 5.40 2.45
CA ILE A 137 5.33 6.75 2.84
C ILE A 137 3.83 6.97 2.57
N VAL A 138 3.35 6.59 1.38
CA VAL A 138 1.93 6.72 1.03
C VAL A 138 1.05 5.89 1.96
N ALA A 139 1.44 4.64 2.25
CA ALA A 139 0.73 3.78 3.19
C ALA A 139 0.69 4.39 4.60
N ALA A 140 1.82 4.91 5.09
CA ALA A 140 1.90 5.57 6.39
C ALA A 140 0.99 6.81 6.49
N VAL A 141 0.97 7.65 5.45
CA VAL A 141 0.08 8.83 5.39
C VAL A 141 -1.40 8.42 5.39
N LEU A 142 -1.77 7.38 4.63
CA LEU A 142 -3.13 6.85 4.62
C LEU A 142 -3.53 6.28 5.98
N CYS A 143 -2.66 5.48 6.61
CA CYS A 143 -2.86 4.93 7.95
C CYS A 143 -3.03 6.05 8.99
N ALA A 144 -2.15 7.06 8.99
CA ALA A 144 -2.25 8.21 9.89
C ALA A 144 -3.55 9.00 9.67
N ALA A 145 -3.98 9.18 8.42
CA ALA A 145 -5.25 9.84 8.11
C ALA A 145 -6.47 9.06 8.66
N TRP A 146 -6.46 7.73 8.54
CA TRP A 146 -7.50 6.86 9.10
C TRP A 146 -7.47 6.83 10.63
N ALA A 147 -6.30 6.69 11.25
CA ALA A 147 -6.12 6.74 12.70
C ALA A 147 -6.64 8.06 13.28
N ARG A 148 -6.27 9.18 12.66
CA ARG A 148 -6.76 10.52 13.04
C ARG A 148 -8.28 10.62 12.92
N ARG A 149 -8.89 10.08 11.87
CA ARG A 149 -10.35 10.03 11.72
C ARG A 149 -11.01 9.18 12.81
N GLY A 150 -10.49 7.99 13.09
CA GLY A 150 -10.98 7.11 14.14
C GLY A 150 -10.88 7.72 15.54
N MET A 151 -9.75 8.38 15.83
CA MET A 151 -9.56 9.11 17.08
C MET A 151 -10.52 10.29 17.20
N ALA A 152 -10.68 11.10 16.13
CA ALA A 152 -11.64 12.20 16.12
C ALA A 152 -13.08 11.72 16.32
N PHE A 153 -13.46 10.59 15.72
CA PHE A 153 -14.77 9.95 15.94
C PHE A 153 -14.96 9.52 17.40
N ARG A 154 -13.96 8.84 17.99
CA ARG A 154 -13.98 8.43 19.40
C ARG A 154 -14.13 9.62 20.33
N LEU A 155 -13.32 10.66 20.13
CA LEU A 155 -13.38 11.89 20.94
C LEU A 155 -14.72 12.61 20.80
N ALA A 156 -15.26 12.70 19.58
CA ALA A 156 -16.57 13.28 19.35
C ALA A 156 -17.66 12.50 20.09
N SER A 157 -17.64 11.16 20.01
CA SER A 157 -18.65 10.30 20.65
C SER A 157 -18.66 10.33 22.19
N ARG A 158 -17.58 10.80 22.82
CA ARG A 158 -17.49 10.98 24.27
C ARG A 158 -18.05 12.31 24.77
N ARG A 159 -18.32 13.25 23.88
CA ARG A 159 -18.88 14.56 24.27
C ARG A 159 -20.35 14.41 24.65
N PRO A 160 -20.89 15.32 25.49
CA PRO A 160 -22.32 15.33 25.79
C PRO A 160 -23.15 15.35 24.50
N GLY A 161 -24.13 14.46 24.44
CA GLY A 161 -25.07 14.38 23.32
C GLY A 161 -26.13 15.48 23.42
N ARG A 162 -26.56 15.99 22.27
CA ARG A 162 -27.71 16.91 22.16
C ARG A 162 -28.79 16.27 21.29
N PRO A 163 -30.06 16.26 21.73
CA PRO A 163 -31.15 15.77 20.90
C PRO A 163 -31.36 16.72 19.70
N MET A 164 -31.51 16.14 18.51
CA MET A 164 -31.78 16.84 17.25
C MET A 164 -32.70 15.99 16.38
N THR A 165 -33.20 16.56 15.28
CA THR A 165 -33.90 15.82 14.22
C THR A 165 -33.00 15.71 13.01
N ALA A 166 -32.89 14.51 12.43
CA ALA A 166 -32.14 14.24 11.22
C ALA A 166 -33.06 13.84 10.08
N GLU A 167 -32.67 14.17 8.85
CA GLU A 167 -33.27 13.69 7.61
C GLU A 167 -32.16 13.18 6.69
N VAL A 168 -32.36 12.01 6.07
CA VAL A 168 -31.37 11.45 5.13
C VAL A 168 -31.61 11.99 3.73
N ARG A 169 -30.61 12.67 3.17
CA ARG A 169 -30.59 13.17 1.80
C ARG A 169 -29.48 12.51 0.99
N LEU A 170 -29.74 12.28 -0.29
CA LEU A 170 -28.78 11.77 -1.25
C LEU A 170 -28.25 12.94 -2.07
N GLY A 171 -26.98 13.28 -1.87
CA GLY A 171 -26.32 14.38 -2.54
C GLY A 171 -25.57 13.91 -3.78
N GLU A 172 -25.95 14.43 -4.94
CA GLU A 172 -25.23 14.28 -6.20
C GLU A 172 -24.44 15.56 -6.48
N ARG A 173 -23.14 15.42 -6.79
CA ARG A 173 -22.31 16.59 -7.07
C ARG A 173 -22.51 17.02 -8.52
N ALA A 174 -22.75 18.31 -8.75
CA ALA A 174 -22.77 18.87 -10.09
C ALA A 174 -21.44 18.55 -10.80
N GLN A 175 -21.52 17.89 -11.95
CA GLN A 175 -20.39 17.23 -12.59
C GLN A 175 -19.31 18.24 -12.97
N THR A 176 -18.05 17.90 -12.69
CA THR A 176 -16.89 18.48 -13.41
C THR A 176 -16.28 17.45 -14.36
N PHE A 177 -16.55 16.15 -14.14
CA PHE A 177 -16.06 15.06 -14.99
C PHE A 177 -17.09 13.91 -15.04
N PRO A 178 -17.33 13.30 -16.23
CA PRO A 178 -18.44 12.36 -16.48
C PRO A 178 -18.35 11.03 -15.72
N TRP A 179 -17.14 10.60 -15.35
CA TRP A 179 -16.86 9.34 -14.65
C TRP A 179 -16.94 9.40 -13.11
N ARG A 180 -17.22 10.58 -12.52
CA ARG A 180 -17.29 10.77 -11.05
C ARG A 180 -18.68 11.18 -10.58
N SER A 181 -19.70 10.34 -10.79
CA SER A 181 -20.95 10.46 -10.03
C SER A 181 -20.75 9.89 -8.61
N ALA A 182 -20.06 10.64 -7.76
CA ALA A 182 -19.95 10.26 -6.35
C ALA A 182 -21.24 10.66 -5.63
N THR A 183 -22.25 9.80 -5.72
CA THR A 183 -23.44 9.88 -4.87
C THR A 183 -23.00 9.78 -3.40
N THR A 184 -23.35 10.77 -2.60
CA THR A 184 -22.95 10.84 -1.18
C THR A 184 -24.15 10.97 -0.29
N LEU A 185 -24.12 10.33 0.88
CA LEU A 185 -25.20 10.45 1.86
C LEU A 185 -24.93 11.60 2.81
N TRP A 186 -26.00 12.34 3.08
CA TRP A 186 -26.01 13.48 3.96
C TRP A 186 -27.11 13.30 5.00
N LEU A 187 -26.78 13.64 6.24
CA LEU A 187 -27.74 13.90 7.29
C LEU A 187 -27.95 15.40 7.36
N VAL A 188 -29.20 15.81 7.16
CA VAL A 188 -29.66 17.18 7.44
C VAL A 188 -30.15 17.19 8.87
N LEU A 189 -29.34 17.75 9.75
CA LEU A 189 -29.65 17.97 11.16
C LEU A 189 -30.28 19.37 11.25
N ASP A 190 -31.43 19.49 11.93
CA ASP A 190 -32.10 20.77 12.28
C ASP A 190 -32.27 21.84 11.16
N ASP A 191 -32.33 21.42 9.90
CA ASP A 191 -32.42 22.24 8.68
C ASP A 191 -31.22 23.17 8.41
N ARG A 192 -30.26 23.29 9.33
CA ARG A 192 -29.06 24.15 9.18
C ARG A 192 -27.76 23.37 9.21
N HIS A 193 -27.75 22.19 9.81
CA HIS A 193 -26.54 21.43 10.06
C HIS A 193 -26.42 20.23 9.13
N TRP A 194 -25.52 20.33 8.15
CA TRP A 194 -25.31 19.31 7.13
C TRP A 194 -24.10 18.46 7.46
N GLN A 195 -24.30 17.15 7.57
CA GLN A 195 -23.24 16.20 7.83
C GLN A 195 -23.19 15.11 6.77
N ARG A 196 -22.07 15.03 6.05
CA ARG A 196 -21.82 13.89 5.17
C ARG A 196 -21.49 12.66 5.99
N VAL A 197 -22.08 11.53 5.64
CA VAL A 197 -21.87 10.25 6.31
C VAL A 197 -21.54 9.15 5.32
N MET A 198 -20.83 8.13 5.79
CA MET A 198 -20.65 6.90 5.04
C MET A 198 -21.99 6.15 4.99
N TRP A 199 -22.28 5.48 3.89
CA TRP A 199 -23.51 4.68 3.79
C TRP A 199 -23.55 3.64 4.92
N HIS A 200 -24.73 3.46 5.50
CA HIS A 200 -25.00 2.46 6.51
C HIS A 200 -26.44 1.96 6.34
N PRO A 201 -26.71 0.64 6.38
CA PRO A 201 -28.04 0.09 6.13
C PRO A 201 -29.11 0.60 7.09
N ALA A 202 -28.77 0.84 8.36
CA ALA A 202 -29.70 1.42 9.34
C ALA A 202 -30.25 2.81 8.93
N LEU A 203 -29.59 3.55 8.04
CA LEU A 203 -30.13 4.80 7.51
C LEU A 203 -31.35 4.58 6.61
N GLU A 204 -31.52 3.37 6.08
CA GLU A 204 -32.66 3.02 5.23
C GLU A 204 -33.93 2.75 6.04
N ASP A 205 -33.78 2.35 7.30
CA ASP A 205 -34.89 2.02 8.20
C ASP A 205 -35.59 3.29 8.75
N HIS A 206 -35.06 4.48 8.45
CA HIS A 206 -35.56 5.76 8.94
C HIS A 206 -35.96 6.71 7.80
N PRO A 207 -37.09 6.45 7.12
CA PRO A 207 -37.57 7.33 6.07
C PRO A 207 -38.12 8.65 6.66
N GLY A 208 -37.58 9.79 6.21
CA GLY A 208 -38.03 11.12 6.60
C GLY A 208 -37.25 11.70 7.79
N ARG A 209 -37.93 12.52 8.60
CA ARG A 209 -37.34 13.15 9.79
C ARG A 209 -37.44 12.21 10.99
N PHE A 210 -36.33 11.96 11.66
CA PHE A 210 -36.26 11.10 12.83
C PHE A 210 -35.38 11.72 13.94
N PRO A 211 -35.65 11.41 15.21
CA PRO A 211 -34.84 11.91 16.31
C PRO A 211 -33.44 11.26 16.27
N VAL A 212 -32.42 12.06 16.55
CA VAL A 212 -31.03 11.61 16.70
C VAL A 212 -30.38 12.31 17.87
N THR A 213 -29.37 11.67 18.45
CA THR A 213 -28.50 12.31 19.45
C THR A 213 -27.18 12.65 18.79
N VAL A 214 -26.83 13.94 18.77
CA VAL A 214 -25.60 14.41 18.13
C VAL A 214 -24.54 14.73 19.18
N HIS A 215 -23.35 14.13 19.04
CA HIS A 215 -22.22 14.37 19.91
C HIS A 215 -21.15 15.20 19.20
N GLY A 216 -20.62 16.23 19.88
CA GLY A 216 -19.59 17.10 19.33
C GLY A 216 -20.12 18.27 18.50
N THR A 217 -19.20 19.06 17.93
CA THR A 217 -19.53 20.30 17.21
C THR A 217 -18.95 20.31 15.80
N ARG A 218 -17.62 20.41 15.66
CA ARG A 218 -16.94 20.40 14.35
C ARG A 218 -16.91 19.02 13.69
N THR A 219 -16.55 18.00 14.47
CA THR A 219 -16.67 16.59 14.08
C THR A 219 -17.83 16.04 14.88
N ALA A 220 -19.01 16.06 14.29
CA ALA A 220 -20.22 15.56 14.94
C ALA A 220 -20.33 14.05 14.73
N VAL A 221 -20.93 13.34 15.67
CA VAL A 221 -21.34 11.94 15.52
C VAL A 221 -22.81 11.88 15.85
N ALA A 222 -23.64 11.59 14.85
CA ALA A 222 -25.04 11.29 15.06
C ALA A 222 -25.20 9.85 15.56
N VAL A 223 -26.03 9.67 16.57
CA VAL A 223 -26.49 8.37 17.07
C VAL A 223 -27.95 8.25 16.68
N LEU A 224 -28.26 7.22 15.91
CA LEU A 224 -29.62 6.88 15.49
C LEU A 224 -30.45 6.31 16.65
N PRO A 225 -31.78 6.25 16.51
CA PRO A 225 -32.67 5.67 17.53
C PRO A 225 -32.30 4.23 17.92
N ASP A 226 -31.76 3.44 16.99
CA ASP A 226 -31.31 2.06 17.20
C ASP A 226 -29.90 1.97 17.86
N GLY A 227 -29.30 3.11 18.20
CA GLY A 227 -27.96 3.22 18.76
C GLY A 227 -26.83 3.18 17.71
N THR A 228 -27.16 3.05 16.42
CA THR A 228 -26.17 3.03 15.34
C THR A 228 -25.47 4.39 15.23
N ARG A 229 -24.17 4.36 14.90
CA ARG A 229 -23.32 5.55 14.77
C ARG A 229 -22.72 5.64 13.36
N PRO A 230 -23.38 6.32 12.41
CA PRO A 230 -22.85 6.53 11.08
C PRO A 230 -21.50 7.23 11.15
N VAL A 231 -20.55 6.77 10.32
CA VAL A 231 -19.20 7.33 10.29
C VAL A 231 -19.24 8.66 9.52
N PRO A 232 -18.87 9.79 10.14
CA PRO A 232 -18.88 11.07 9.47
C PRO A 232 -17.76 11.16 8.43
N VAL A 233 -18.09 11.66 7.25
CA VAL A 233 -17.16 11.86 6.13
C VAL A 233 -16.91 13.37 5.95
N GLY A 234 -16.27 13.95 6.96
CA GLY A 234 -15.92 15.38 6.98
C GLY A 234 -16.42 16.11 8.22
N ARG A 235 -16.34 17.44 8.15
CA ARG A 235 -16.80 18.34 9.21
C ARG A 235 -18.29 18.60 9.08
N LEU A 236 -18.95 18.88 10.20
CA LEU A 236 -20.29 19.44 10.23
C LEU A 236 -20.30 20.79 9.51
N ARG A 237 -21.30 21.03 8.66
CA ARG A 237 -21.49 22.28 7.93
C ARG A 237 -22.72 23.00 8.44
N HIS A 238 -22.68 24.32 8.50
CA HIS A 238 -23.81 25.15 8.95
C HIS A 238 -24.64 25.71 7.78
N ARG A 239 -24.34 25.27 6.56
CA ARG A 239 -24.99 25.67 5.32
C ARG A 239 -25.05 24.48 4.39
N GLU A 240 -26.04 24.49 3.51
CA GLU A 240 -26.19 23.52 2.44
C GLU A 240 -24.89 23.45 1.59
N PRO A 241 -24.39 22.23 1.28
CA PRO A 241 -23.21 22.08 0.44
C PRO A 241 -23.39 22.66 -0.97
N ALA A 242 -22.62 23.70 -1.30
CA ALA A 242 -22.61 24.27 -2.65
C ALA A 242 -22.28 23.21 -3.73
N ARG A 243 -22.89 23.36 -4.92
CA ARG A 243 -22.69 22.49 -6.10
C ARG A 243 -23.09 21.03 -5.87
N THR A 244 -24.03 20.78 -4.96
CA THR A 244 -24.60 19.46 -4.70
C THR A 244 -26.11 19.56 -4.84
N THR A 245 -26.71 18.70 -5.65
CA THR A 245 -28.16 18.56 -5.77
C THR A 245 -28.61 17.45 -4.83
N PHE A 246 -29.64 17.70 -4.03
CA PHE A 246 -30.15 16.74 -3.05
C PHE A 246 -31.45 16.14 -3.52
N ALA A 247 -31.48 14.82 -3.60
CA ALA A 247 -32.70 14.05 -3.77
C ALA A 247 -33.09 13.43 -2.42
N ASP A 248 -34.39 13.31 -2.18
CA ASP A 248 -34.88 12.54 -1.04
C ASP A 248 -34.58 11.07 -1.28
N LEU A 249 -34.13 10.37 -0.24
CA LEU A 249 -33.85 8.94 -0.33
C LEU A 249 -35.09 8.14 -0.82
N ARG A 250 -36.30 8.66 -0.56
CA ARG A 250 -37.58 8.14 -1.07
C ARG A 250 -37.74 8.29 -2.58
N THR A 251 -37.37 9.43 -3.16
CA THR A 251 -37.53 9.67 -4.61
C THR A 251 -36.63 8.80 -5.47
N VAL A 252 -35.58 8.23 -4.88
CA VAL A 252 -34.64 7.33 -5.57
C VAL A 252 -35.08 5.87 -5.49
N ARG A 253 -36.02 5.51 -4.61
CA ARG A 253 -36.50 4.15 -4.38
C ARG A 253 -37.91 3.97 -4.93
N GLY A 254 -38.04 3.94 -6.26
CA GLY A 254 -39.20 3.30 -6.88
C GLY A 254 -39.21 1.83 -6.49
N ASP A 255 -40.27 1.38 -5.82
CA ASP A 255 -40.43 0.01 -5.39
C ASP A 255 -40.51 -0.92 -6.63
N LEU A 256 -39.94 -2.12 -6.56
CA LEU A 256 -40.09 -3.15 -7.60
C LEU A 256 -41.56 -3.61 -7.74
N ARG A 257 -42.42 -3.24 -6.78
CA ARG A 257 -43.87 -3.39 -6.89
C ARG A 257 -44.57 -2.25 -7.62
N ASP A 258 -43.94 -1.07 -7.70
CA ASP A 258 -44.46 0.12 -8.42
C ASP A 258 -44.02 0.16 -9.90
N SER A 259 -43.16 -0.75 -10.35
CA SER A 259 -42.74 -0.84 -11.75
C SER A 259 -43.86 -1.24 -12.73
N PHE A 260 -45.04 -1.62 -12.22
CA PHE A 260 -46.22 -1.93 -13.03
C PHE A 260 -47.16 -0.73 -13.25
N VAL A 261 -46.91 0.42 -12.61
CA VAL A 261 -47.69 1.65 -12.80
C VAL A 261 -46.75 2.85 -12.96
N VAL A 262 -45.90 2.81 -13.98
CA VAL A 262 -45.05 3.95 -14.36
C VAL A 262 -45.60 4.58 -15.64
N PRO A 263 -46.04 5.86 -15.62
CA PRO A 263 -46.39 6.58 -16.83
C PRO A 263 -45.20 6.60 -17.81
N ALA A 264 -45.49 6.46 -19.11
CA ALA A 264 -44.47 6.50 -20.14
C ALA A 264 -43.61 7.78 -20.00
N GLY A 265 -42.31 7.61 -19.73
CA GLY A 265 -41.34 8.71 -19.61
C GLY A 265 -40.46 8.71 -18.36
N THR A 266 -40.76 7.89 -17.34
CA THR A 266 -39.96 7.88 -16.11
C THR A 266 -38.75 6.93 -16.22
N LEU A 267 -37.54 7.49 -16.13
CA LEU A 267 -36.28 6.71 -16.11
C LEU A 267 -36.09 6.01 -14.76
N VAL A 268 -36.40 4.72 -14.70
CA VAL A 268 -36.13 3.87 -13.54
C VAL A 268 -34.65 3.47 -13.53
N ARG A 269 -33.89 3.88 -12.49
CA ARG A 269 -32.50 3.44 -12.29
C ARG A 269 -32.45 2.30 -11.25
N PRO A 270 -31.79 1.17 -11.55
CA PRO A 270 -31.72 0.05 -10.62
C PRO A 270 -30.92 0.41 -9.36
N ALA A 271 -31.33 -0.18 -8.22
CA ALA A 271 -30.63 -0.09 -6.95
C ALA A 271 -29.16 -0.49 -7.14
N HIS A 272 -28.26 0.49 -7.01
CA HIS A 272 -26.85 0.32 -7.36
C HIS A 272 -26.18 -0.67 -6.40
N ALA A 273 -25.85 -1.84 -6.94
CA ALA A 273 -24.94 -2.81 -6.35
C ALA A 273 -23.51 -2.23 -6.32
N TRP A 274 -23.24 -1.33 -5.37
CA TRP A 274 -21.92 -0.70 -5.18
C TRP A 274 -20.76 -1.71 -5.07
N TRP A 275 -21.06 -2.95 -4.64
CA TRP A 275 -20.11 -4.06 -4.62
C TRP A 275 -19.66 -4.50 -6.02
N ARG A 276 -20.49 -4.35 -7.07
CA ARG A 276 -20.11 -4.61 -8.46
C ARG A 276 -19.15 -3.56 -9.03
N GLN A 277 -19.07 -2.36 -8.44
CA GLN A 277 -18.06 -1.35 -8.79
C GLN A 277 -16.79 -1.48 -7.94
N ALA A 278 -16.91 -1.95 -6.70
CA ALA A 278 -15.76 -2.23 -5.85
C ALA A 278 -14.99 -3.47 -6.30
N TRP A 279 -15.67 -4.51 -6.81
CA TRP A 279 -15.07 -5.74 -7.30
C TRP A 279 -14.01 -5.52 -8.39
N PRO A 280 -14.29 -4.80 -9.50
CA PRO A 280 -13.29 -4.57 -10.53
C PRO A 280 -12.11 -3.75 -9.99
N ALA A 281 -12.32 -2.72 -9.17
CA ALA A 281 -11.21 -1.95 -8.60
C ALA A 281 -10.30 -2.80 -7.68
N THR A 282 -10.89 -3.69 -6.90
CA THR A 282 -10.15 -4.59 -5.98
C THR A 282 -9.44 -5.70 -6.75
N ALA A 283 -10.11 -6.29 -7.75
CA ALA A 283 -9.51 -7.28 -8.64
C ALA A 283 -8.38 -6.68 -9.47
N PHE A 284 -8.55 -5.46 -9.99
CA PHE A 284 -7.52 -4.75 -10.75
C PHE A 284 -6.32 -4.42 -9.87
N GLY A 285 -6.55 -3.96 -8.63
CA GLY A 285 -5.48 -3.71 -7.67
C GLY A 285 -4.72 -4.99 -7.26
N ALA A 286 -5.44 -6.10 -7.05
CA ALA A 286 -4.83 -7.39 -6.75
C ALA A 286 -4.04 -7.96 -7.93
N VAL A 287 -4.57 -7.87 -9.15
CA VAL A 287 -3.89 -8.32 -10.38
C VAL A 287 -2.69 -7.45 -10.69
N LEU A 288 -2.77 -6.12 -10.56
CA LEU A 288 -1.62 -5.22 -10.71
C LEU A 288 -0.57 -5.48 -9.64
N GLY A 289 -0.97 -5.68 -8.38
CA GLY A 289 -0.04 -6.00 -7.30
C GLY A 289 0.66 -7.34 -7.52
N PHE A 290 -0.08 -8.36 -7.98
CA PHE A 290 0.47 -9.66 -8.31
C PHE A 290 1.38 -9.60 -9.55
N ALA A 291 0.95 -8.94 -10.63
CA ALA A 291 1.74 -8.79 -11.84
C ALA A 291 3.00 -7.96 -11.61
N ALA A 292 2.91 -6.87 -10.84
CA ALA A 292 4.08 -6.09 -10.45
C ALA A 292 5.04 -6.94 -9.62
N GLY A 293 4.54 -7.65 -8.59
CA GLY A 293 5.36 -8.55 -7.79
C GLY A 293 6.02 -9.68 -8.59
N PHE A 294 5.30 -10.25 -9.56
CA PHE A 294 5.79 -11.31 -10.44
C PHE A 294 6.80 -10.82 -11.49
N LEU A 295 6.66 -9.57 -11.95
CA LEU A 295 7.60 -8.96 -12.90
C LEU A 295 8.86 -8.42 -12.20
N THR A 296 8.78 -8.03 -10.93
CA THR A 296 9.94 -7.57 -10.14
C THR A 296 10.70 -8.70 -9.44
N ALA A 297 10.05 -9.84 -9.20
CA ALA A 297 10.73 -11.04 -8.73
C ALA A 297 11.16 -11.82 -9.98
N ASP A 298 12.41 -11.66 -10.41
CA ASP A 298 13.02 -12.38 -11.52
C ASP A 298 12.78 -13.91 -11.43
N GLY A 299 11.65 -14.39 -11.96
CA GLY A 299 11.38 -15.80 -12.33
C GLY A 299 11.62 -16.90 -11.29
N THR A 300 12.08 -16.64 -10.07
CA THR A 300 12.49 -17.67 -9.10
C THR A 300 11.39 -17.93 -8.08
N LEU A 301 10.23 -18.40 -8.56
CA LEU A 301 9.41 -19.32 -7.78
C LEU A 301 9.67 -20.73 -8.32
N LEU A 302 10.87 -21.23 -8.06
CA LEU A 302 11.10 -22.68 -8.08
C LEU A 302 10.34 -23.25 -6.89
N ALA A 303 9.29 -23.99 -7.20
CA ALA A 303 8.57 -24.83 -6.25
C ALA A 303 9.58 -25.78 -5.57
N VAL A 304 9.58 -25.78 -4.24
CA VAL A 304 10.06 -26.89 -3.41
C VAL A 304 8.84 -27.70 -3.00
#